data_AF-A0A7C1U4J0-F1
#
_entry.id   AF-A0A7C1U4J0-F1
#
_cell.length_a   1.000
_cell.length_b   1.000
_cell.length_c   1.000
_cell.angle_alpha   90.00
_cell.angle_beta   90.00
_cell.angle_gamma   90.00
#
_symmetry.space_group_name_H-M   'P 1'
#
loop_
_entity.id
_entity.type
_entity.pdbx_description
1 polymer ?
#
loop_
_entity_poly.entity_id
_entity_poly.type
_entity_poly.pdbx_seq_one_letter_code
_entity_poly.pdbx_strand_id
1 'polypeptide(L)'
;MDRQTKVILTACALMTACSPQALARPASCIEGTKPLTLEGDIASHLVAGVDRFLLGELEKSVERRRRHWRYDLSSPDAYSASVEPNRKRLAHMTGVRDERIGFDAPELIGTTERPALVGRGDGYNAYAVRWPAFGDVHGEGLLLAPTSGTPLAEIVAIPDADQSPEMLAGLVAGVPVESQFARRLAE
;
A
#
# COMPACT_ATOMS: atom_id res chain seq x y z
N MET A 1 59.74 69.51 58.55
CA MET A 1 58.94 70.45 59.35
C MET A 1 58.11 71.27 58.39
N ASP A 2 56.79 71.03 58.42
CA ASP A 2 55.70 71.85 57.86
C ASP A 2 55.68 72.10 56.33
N ARG A 3 54.57 71.96 55.59
CA ARG A 3 53.17 72.18 55.97
C ARG A 3 52.21 71.60 54.91
N GLN A 4 51.21 70.84 55.37
CA GLN A 4 49.78 70.82 54.98
C GLN A 4 49.41 70.79 53.48
N THR A 5 48.95 69.66 52.93
CA THR A 5 47.54 69.22 52.86
C THR A 5 46.60 70.15 52.09
N LYS A 6 46.11 69.69 50.92
CA LYS A 6 44.71 69.79 50.48
C LYS A 6 44.43 68.73 49.40
N VAL A 7 43.75 67.67 49.82
CA VAL A 7 43.24 66.57 48.99
C VAL A 7 41.90 67.03 48.41
N ILE A 8 41.75 66.98 47.08
CA ILE A 8 40.45 67.16 46.42
C ILE A 8 39.98 65.76 46.01
N LEU A 9 39.12 65.18 46.85
CA LEU A 9 38.38 63.95 46.56
C LEU A 9 37.14 64.32 45.73
N THR A 10 37.24 64.17 44.41
CA THR A 10 36.07 64.23 43.53
C THR A 10 35.47 62.84 43.46
N ALA A 11 34.41 62.59 44.23
CA ALA A 11 33.64 61.36 44.18
C ALA A 11 32.81 61.32 42.89
N CYS A 12 33.25 60.54 41.90
CA CYS A 12 32.40 60.17 40.76
C CYS A 12 31.42 59.08 41.21
N ALA A 13 30.18 59.48 41.50
CA ALA A 13 29.07 58.55 41.71
C ALA A 13 28.75 57.87 40.37
N LEU A 14 29.25 56.64 40.18
CA LEU A 14 28.81 55.76 39.11
C LEU A 14 27.38 55.30 39.45
N MET A 15 26.38 56.02 38.94
CA MET A 15 25.00 55.55 38.88
C MET A 15 24.93 54.42 37.86
N THR A 16 25.07 53.18 38.32
CA THR A 16 24.65 52.00 37.56
C THR A 16 23.15 52.09 37.33
N ALA A 17 22.77 52.69 36.20
CA ALA A 17 21.41 52.61 35.67
C ALA A 17 21.13 51.13 35.35
N CYS A 18 20.42 50.47 36.25
CA CYS A 18 19.82 49.18 35.99
C CYS A 18 18.77 49.42 34.90
N SER A 19 19.13 49.23 33.63
CA SER A 19 18.16 49.22 32.54
C SER A 19 17.09 48.19 32.89
N PRO A 20 15.81 48.58 33.00
CA PRO A 20 14.76 47.59 33.16
C PRO A 20 14.83 46.71 31.92
N GLN A 21 15.19 45.43 32.11
CA GLN A 21 14.95 44.43 31.08
C GLN A 21 13.49 44.57 30.70
N ALA A 22 13.24 45.00 29.47
CA ALA A 22 11.90 45.03 28.93
C ALA A 22 11.39 43.59 28.96
N LEU A 23 10.55 43.28 29.95
CA LEU A 23 9.73 42.09 29.97
C LEU A 23 9.06 42.02 28.60
N ALA A 24 9.40 40.99 27.82
CA ALA A 24 8.78 40.76 26.53
C ALA A 24 7.26 40.81 26.74
N ARG A 25 6.59 41.78 26.09
CA ARG A 25 5.13 41.85 26.11
C ARG A 25 4.61 40.50 25.61
N PRO A 26 3.68 39.84 26.32
CA PRO A 26 3.08 38.61 25.80
C PRO A 26 2.49 38.94 24.43
N ALA A 27 2.86 38.16 23.42
CA ALA A 27 2.37 38.36 22.06
C ALA A 27 0.84 38.44 22.12
N SER A 28 0.27 39.53 21.61
CA SER A 28 -1.18 39.68 21.53
C SER A 28 -1.72 38.50 20.72
N CYS A 29 -2.51 37.64 21.36
CA CYS A 29 -3.11 36.49 20.68
C CYS A 29 -3.90 36.96 19.46
N ILE A 30 -3.82 36.21 18.38
CA ILE A 30 -4.66 36.43 17.20
C ILE A 30 -6.11 36.27 17.64
N GLU A 31 -7.00 37.16 17.19
CA GLU A 31 -8.42 37.11 17.52
C GLU A 31 -8.99 35.72 17.19
N GLY A 32 -9.73 35.14 18.14
CA GLY A 32 -10.26 33.77 18.02
C GLY A 32 -9.28 32.64 18.38
N THR A 33 -8.06 32.93 18.82
CA THR A 33 -7.08 31.92 19.23
C THR A 33 -6.77 31.98 20.74
N LYS A 34 -6.36 30.85 21.30
CA LYS A 34 -5.85 30.74 22.68
C LYS A 34 -4.34 30.49 22.65
N PRO A 35 -3.57 31.00 23.63
CA PRO A 35 -2.16 30.67 23.76
C PRO A 35 -1.92 29.16 23.75
N LEU A 36 -0.89 28.70 23.04
CA LEU A 36 -0.48 27.30 23.09
C LEU A 36 0.21 27.04 24.44
N THR A 37 -0.45 26.26 25.30
CA THR A 37 0.03 25.93 26.65
C THR A 37 0.60 24.51 26.74
N LEU A 38 0.80 23.82 25.60
CA LEU A 38 1.42 22.50 25.61
C LEU A 38 2.91 22.66 25.89
N GLU A 39 3.38 21.99 26.94
CA GLU A 39 4.79 21.96 27.34
C GLU A 39 5.46 20.68 26.81
N GLY A 40 6.79 20.70 26.64
CA GLY A 40 7.57 19.57 26.14
C GLY A 40 7.65 19.48 24.61
N ASP A 41 7.89 18.27 24.09
CA ASP A 41 7.99 18.05 22.64
C ASP A 41 6.61 17.96 21.98
N ILE A 42 6.14 19.11 21.50
CA ILE A 42 4.86 19.28 20.81
C ILE A 42 4.74 18.34 19.60
N ALA A 43 5.83 18.05 18.88
CA ALA A 43 5.80 17.19 17.71
C ALA A 43 5.46 15.75 18.12
N SER A 44 6.08 15.24 19.18
CA SER A 44 5.74 13.93 19.75
C SER A 44 4.29 13.85 20.23
N HIS A 45 3.77 14.92 20.85
CA HIS A 45 2.35 14.98 21.25
C HIS A 45 1.38 14.92 20.06
N LEU A 46 1.71 15.59 18.95
CA LEU A 46 0.93 15.53 17.73
C LEU A 46 0.97 14.13 17.11
N VAL A 47 2.15 13.52 16.97
CA VAL A 47 2.30 12.16 16.43
C VAL A 47 1.49 11.16 17.25
N ALA A 48 1.64 11.16 18.57
CA ALA A 48 0.87 10.27 19.45
C ALA A 48 -0.65 10.52 19.36
N GLY A 49 -1.06 11.77 19.13
CA GLY A 49 -2.45 12.14 18.91
C GLY A 49 -3.01 11.60 17.59
N VAL A 50 -2.24 11.74 16.51
CA VAL A 50 -2.57 11.20 15.18
C VAL A 50 -2.65 9.68 15.22
N ASP A 51 -1.69 9.01 15.84
CA ASP A 51 -1.69 7.55 16.00
C ASP A 51 -2.95 7.08 16.72
N ARG A 52 -3.26 7.67 17.89
CA ARG A 52 -4.47 7.32 18.64
C ARG A 52 -5.73 7.54 17.82
N PHE A 53 -5.81 8.64 17.06
CA PHE A 53 -6.95 8.91 16.19
C PHE A 53 -7.08 7.87 15.07
N LEU A 54 -6.00 7.61 14.33
CA LEU A 54 -5.99 6.68 13.20
C LEU A 54 -6.24 5.23 13.65
N LEU A 55 -5.67 4.80 14.77
CA LEU A 55 -5.97 3.50 15.38
C LEU A 55 -7.45 3.40 15.76
N GLY A 56 -8.02 4.44 16.36
CA GLY A 56 -9.46 4.49 16.65
C GLY A 56 -10.34 4.45 15.39
N GLU A 57 -9.92 5.08 14.29
CA GLU A 57 -10.63 4.98 13.01
C GLU A 57 -10.47 3.61 12.34
N LEU A 58 -9.30 2.96 12.48
CA LEU A 58 -9.06 1.59 12.03
C LEU A 58 -9.98 0.60 12.76
N GLU A 59 -10.11 0.72 14.08
CA GLU A 59 -11.04 -0.10 14.86
C GLU A 59 -12.48 0.07 14.39
N LYS A 60 -12.96 1.33 14.28
CA LYS A 60 -14.32 1.64 13.77
C LYS A 60 -14.53 1.15 12.33
N SER A 61 -13.46 1.07 11.52
CA SER A 61 -13.57 0.67 10.11
C SER A 61 -14.15 -0.74 9.94
N VAL A 62 -13.93 -1.65 10.89
CA VAL A 62 -14.44 -3.03 10.84
C VAL A 62 -15.96 -3.04 10.83
N GLU A 63 -16.59 -2.34 11.78
CA GLU A 63 -18.04 -2.24 11.86
C GLU A 63 -18.63 -1.46 10.68
N ARG A 64 -17.97 -0.38 10.27
CA ARG A 64 -18.42 0.42 9.12
C ARG A 64 -18.41 -0.40 7.83
N ARG A 65 -17.39 -1.24 7.60
CA ARG A 65 -17.31 -2.13 6.44
C ARG A 65 -18.48 -3.09 6.38
N ARG A 66 -18.89 -3.69 7.50
CA ARG A 66 -20.03 -4.64 7.56
C ARG A 66 -21.33 -4.03 7.03
N ARG A 67 -21.54 -2.72 7.20
CA ARG A 67 -22.76 -2.03 6.69
C ARG A 67 -22.89 -2.09 5.17
N HIS A 68 -21.78 -2.26 4.46
CA HIS A 68 -21.76 -2.41 3.00
C HIS A 68 -21.94 -3.85 2.54
N TRP A 69 -21.95 -4.83 3.43
CA TRP A 69 -22.01 -6.25 3.10
C TRP A 69 -23.21 -6.92 3.79
N ARG A 70 -24.31 -7.06 3.05
CA ARG A 70 -25.53 -7.73 3.52
C ARG A 70 -25.63 -9.12 2.90
N TYR A 71 -24.73 -10.02 3.29
CA TYR A 71 -24.67 -11.37 2.73
C TYR A 71 -25.96 -12.14 2.97
N ASP A 72 -26.48 -12.77 1.92
CA ASP A 72 -27.46 -13.83 2.03
C ASP A 72 -26.75 -15.16 1.78
N LEU A 73 -26.65 -16.00 2.82
CA LEU A 73 -25.95 -17.29 2.76
C LEU A 73 -26.92 -18.47 2.58
N SER A 74 -28.20 -18.20 2.28
CA SER A 74 -29.21 -19.25 2.14
C SER A 74 -29.01 -20.12 0.89
N SER A 75 -28.43 -19.57 -0.17
CA SER A 75 -28.07 -20.29 -1.40
C SER A 75 -26.97 -19.56 -2.19
N PRO A 76 -26.29 -20.23 -3.13
CA PRO A 76 -25.32 -19.59 -4.03
C PRO A 76 -25.90 -18.43 -4.85
N ASP A 77 -27.15 -18.57 -5.32
CA ASP A 77 -27.84 -17.54 -6.10
C ASP A 77 -28.20 -16.34 -5.23
N ALA A 78 -28.70 -16.59 -4.02
CA ALA A 78 -29.02 -15.54 -3.06
C ALA A 78 -27.76 -14.78 -2.63
N TYR A 79 -26.65 -15.48 -2.40
CA TYR A 79 -25.35 -14.86 -2.13
C TYR A 79 -24.92 -13.96 -3.28
N SER A 80 -24.96 -14.46 -4.51
CA SER A 80 -24.58 -13.72 -5.71
C SER A 80 -25.41 -12.44 -5.85
N ALA A 81 -26.74 -12.53 -5.69
CA ALA A 81 -27.63 -11.38 -5.70
C ALA A 81 -27.33 -10.38 -4.57
N SER A 82 -27.02 -10.88 -3.37
CA SER A 82 -26.75 -10.02 -2.20
C SER A 82 -25.48 -9.16 -2.34
N VAL A 83 -24.46 -9.66 -3.04
CA VAL A 83 -23.18 -8.96 -3.25
C VAL A 83 -23.12 -8.15 -4.55
N GLU A 84 -24.12 -8.29 -5.43
CA GLU A 84 -24.14 -7.67 -6.75
C GLU A 84 -23.94 -6.14 -6.75
N PRO A 85 -24.53 -5.36 -5.81
CA PRO A 85 -24.26 -3.92 -5.74
C PRO A 85 -22.78 -3.59 -5.51
N ASN A 86 -22.07 -4.40 -4.71
CA ASN A 86 -20.66 -4.23 -4.45
C ASN A 86 -19.81 -4.64 -5.65
N ARG A 87 -20.21 -5.69 -6.40
CA ARG A 87 -19.55 -6.07 -7.65
C ARG A 87 -19.63 -4.94 -8.68
N LYS A 88 -20.83 -4.35 -8.87
CA LYS A 88 -21.01 -3.18 -9.76
C LYS A 88 -20.18 -1.98 -9.33
N ARG A 89 -20.12 -1.71 -8.02
CA ARG A 89 -19.31 -0.61 -7.48
C ARG A 89 -17.81 -0.87 -7.67
N LEU A 90 -17.33 -2.09 -7.44
CA LEU A 90 -15.94 -2.46 -7.67
C LEU A 90 -15.59 -2.32 -9.14
N ALA A 91 -16.42 -2.87 -10.05
CA ALA A 91 -16.26 -2.72 -11.49
C ALA A 91 -16.23 -1.25 -11.92
N HIS A 92 -17.03 -0.41 -11.26
CA HIS A 92 -16.98 1.03 -11.46
C HIS A 92 -15.61 1.60 -11.08
N MET A 93 -15.13 1.32 -9.87
CA MET A 93 -13.87 1.88 -9.37
C MET A 93 -12.64 1.40 -10.14
N THR A 94 -12.62 0.15 -10.60
CA THR A 94 -11.47 -0.43 -11.31
C THR A 94 -11.56 -0.30 -12.83
N GLY A 95 -12.65 0.25 -13.37
CA GLY A 95 -12.83 0.48 -14.80
C GLY A 95 -13.19 -0.76 -15.63
N VAL A 96 -13.41 -1.93 -15.00
CA VAL A 96 -13.78 -3.18 -15.70
C VAL A 96 -15.28 -3.22 -16.04
N ARG A 97 -15.72 -2.29 -16.89
CA ARG A 97 -17.15 -2.11 -17.24
C ARG A 97 -17.51 -2.57 -18.63
N ASP A 98 -16.52 -2.61 -19.52
CA ASP A 98 -16.72 -2.98 -20.91
C ASP A 98 -16.86 -4.50 -21.03
N GLU A 99 -17.62 -4.92 -22.04
CA GLU A 99 -17.77 -6.33 -22.36
C GLU A 99 -16.40 -6.92 -22.72
N ARG A 100 -16.09 -8.08 -22.14
CA ARG A 100 -14.84 -8.78 -22.46
C ARG A 100 -14.90 -9.31 -23.89
N ILE A 101 -13.79 -9.22 -24.59
CA ILE A 101 -13.63 -9.90 -25.87
C ILE A 101 -13.70 -11.41 -25.60
N GLY A 102 -14.74 -12.05 -26.11
CA GLY A 102 -14.88 -13.51 -26.05
C GLY A 102 -13.82 -14.18 -26.93
N PHE A 103 -13.26 -15.28 -26.44
CA PHE A 103 -12.36 -16.16 -27.18
C PHE A 103 -12.53 -17.60 -26.67
N ASP A 104 -12.25 -18.59 -27.53
CA ASP A 104 -12.49 -20.00 -27.20
C ASP A 104 -11.42 -20.57 -26.26
N ALA A 105 -10.15 -20.32 -26.56
CA ALA A 105 -9.00 -20.74 -25.75
C ALA A 105 -7.77 -19.84 -26.03
N PRO A 106 -6.81 -19.73 -25.09
CA PRO A 106 -5.56 -19.03 -25.35
C PRO A 106 -4.80 -19.64 -26.54
N GLU A 107 -4.19 -18.79 -27.34
CA GLU A 107 -3.35 -19.17 -28.48
C GLU A 107 -1.96 -19.61 -28.00
N LEU A 108 -1.44 -20.71 -28.54
CA LEU A 108 -0.04 -21.11 -28.33
C LEU A 108 0.90 -20.17 -29.10
N ILE A 109 1.85 -19.54 -28.42
CA ILE A 109 2.82 -18.62 -29.03
C ILE A 109 4.04 -19.41 -29.48
N GLY A 110 4.24 -19.56 -30.80
CA GLY A 110 5.42 -20.23 -31.35
C GLY A 110 5.74 -19.80 -32.77
N THR A 111 6.92 -20.19 -33.22
CA THR A 111 7.41 -20.04 -34.60
C THR A 111 7.99 -21.37 -35.07
N THR A 112 8.40 -21.44 -36.34
CA THR A 112 9.12 -22.61 -36.88
C THR A 112 10.46 -22.88 -36.19
N GLU A 113 11.07 -21.86 -35.59
CA GLU A 113 12.36 -21.97 -34.87
C GLU A 113 12.20 -22.09 -33.35
N ARG A 114 11.13 -21.51 -32.80
CA ARG A 114 10.88 -21.44 -31.36
C ARG A 114 9.52 -22.07 -31.03
N PRO A 115 9.49 -23.27 -30.41
CA PRO A 115 8.22 -23.92 -30.09
C PRO A 115 7.49 -23.16 -28.97
N ALA A 116 6.16 -23.31 -28.92
CA ALA A 116 5.36 -22.81 -27.81
C ALA A 116 5.62 -23.56 -26.50
N LEU A 117 6.11 -24.79 -26.57
CA LEU A 117 6.56 -25.54 -25.39
C LEU A 117 7.88 -24.97 -24.89
N VAL A 118 7.82 -24.19 -23.80
CA VAL A 118 8.96 -23.45 -23.24
C VAL A 118 9.60 -24.13 -22.04
N GLY A 119 8.92 -25.12 -21.44
CA GLY A 119 9.43 -25.85 -20.29
C GLY A 119 8.72 -27.17 -20.04
N ARG A 120 9.36 -28.03 -19.24
CA ARG A 120 8.80 -29.27 -18.73
C ARG A 120 9.11 -29.37 -17.24
N GLY A 121 8.12 -29.73 -16.45
CA GLY A 121 8.30 -30.15 -15.07
C GLY A 121 7.97 -31.63 -14.89
N ASP A 122 7.88 -32.06 -13.64
CA ASP A 122 7.56 -33.44 -13.29
C ASP A 122 6.05 -33.70 -13.45
N GLY A 123 5.63 -34.06 -14.66
CA GLY A 123 4.23 -34.41 -14.95
C GLY A 123 3.42 -33.31 -15.62
N TYR A 124 4.03 -32.18 -15.99
CA TYR A 124 3.38 -31.13 -16.80
C TYR A 124 4.31 -30.52 -17.86
N ASN A 125 3.69 -30.01 -18.92
CA ASN A 125 4.32 -29.19 -19.95
C ASN A 125 3.93 -27.72 -19.73
N ALA A 126 4.88 -26.81 -19.92
CA ALA A 126 4.64 -25.37 -19.85
C ALA A 126 4.66 -24.77 -21.26
N TYR A 127 3.54 -24.16 -21.66
CA TYR A 127 3.38 -23.53 -22.96
C TYR A 127 3.28 -22.01 -22.85
N ALA A 128 4.00 -21.27 -23.68
CA ALA A 128 3.77 -19.85 -23.86
C ALA A 128 2.43 -19.63 -24.57
N VAL A 129 1.56 -18.81 -23.99
CA VAL A 129 0.22 -18.55 -24.49
C VAL A 129 -0.12 -17.07 -24.54
N ARG A 130 -1.04 -16.70 -25.43
CA ARG A 130 -1.59 -15.36 -25.59
C ARG A 130 -3.12 -15.40 -25.61
N TRP A 131 -3.78 -14.37 -25.09
CA TRP A 131 -5.23 -14.20 -25.22
C TRP A 131 -5.59 -12.73 -25.42
N PRO A 132 -6.72 -12.40 -26.09
CA PRO A 132 -7.17 -11.03 -26.22
C PRO A 132 -7.59 -10.48 -24.85
N ALA A 133 -7.11 -9.28 -24.50
CA ALA A 133 -7.50 -8.59 -23.27
C ALA A 133 -8.59 -7.55 -23.54
N PHE A 134 -8.28 -6.56 -24.36
CA PHE A 134 -9.21 -5.51 -24.82
C PHE A 134 -8.61 -4.79 -26.04
N GLY A 135 -9.44 -4.33 -26.97
CA GLY A 135 -8.97 -3.69 -28.20
C GLY A 135 -7.94 -4.55 -28.93
N ASP A 136 -6.76 -3.99 -29.16
CA ASP A 136 -5.57 -4.63 -29.74
C ASP A 136 -4.55 -5.11 -28.68
N VAL A 137 -4.89 -5.01 -27.40
CA VAL A 137 -4.04 -5.44 -26.27
C VAL A 137 -4.28 -6.92 -25.97
N HIS A 138 -3.18 -7.63 -25.80
CA HIS A 138 -3.17 -9.06 -25.47
C HIS A 138 -2.53 -9.30 -24.10
N GLY A 139 -3.05 -10.29 -23.39
CA GLY A 139 -2.36 -10.88 -22.24
C GLY A 139 -1.47 -12.02 -22.73
N GLU A 140 -0.32 -12.19 -22.08
CA GLU A 140 0.60 -13.30 -22.30
C GLU A 140 0.91 -13.98 -20.97
N GLY A 141 1.23 -15.27 -21.03
CA GLY A 141 1.59 -16.03 -19.85
C GLY A 141 1.96 -17.47 -20.17
N LEU A 142 1.91 -18.30 -19.13
CA LEU A 142 2.19 -19.73 -19.24
C LEU A 142 0.93 -20.56 -18.98
N LEU A 143 0.69 -21.53 -19.84
CA LEU A 143 -0.26 -22.61 -19.62
C LEU A 143 0.51 -23.83 -19.15
N LEU A 144 0.27 -24.25 -17.91
CA LEU A 144 0.80 -25.51 -17.37
C LEU A 144 -0.24 -26.60 -17.60
N ALA A 145 0.07 -27.55 -18.48
CA ALA A 145 -0.83 -28.65 -18.82
C ALA A 145 -0.24 -29.99 -18.35
N PRO A 146 -0.97 -30.78 -17.53
CA PRO A 146 -0.54 -32.11 -17.13
C PRO A 146 -0.24 -32.99 -18.35
N THR A 147 0.82 -33.80 -18.27
CA THR A 147 1.23 -34.69 -19.37
C THR A 147 0.35 -35.94 -19.51
N SER A 148 -0.42 -36.26 -18.47
CA SER A 148 -1.28 -37.44 -18.42
C SER A 148 -2.52 -37.20 -17.58
N GLY A 149 -3.61 -37.86 -17.95
CA GLY A 149 -4.89 -37.73 -17.27
C GLY A 149 -5.68 -36.50 -17.70
N THR A 150 -6.90 -36.39 -17.18
CA THR A 150 -7.76 -35.21 -17.37
C THR A 150 -7.48 -34.22 -16.24
N PRO A 151 -7.27 -32.92 -16.54
CA PRO A 151 -7.13 -31.90 -15.50
C PRO A 151 -8.30 -31.92 -14.51
N LEU A 152 -7.99 -31.89 -13.22
CA LEU A 152 -9.02 -31.90 -12.16
C LEU A 152 -9.70 -30.53 -12.02
N ALA A 153 -8.98 -29.45 -12.35
CA ALA A 153 -9.45 -28.07 -12.26
C ALA A 153 -8.64 -27.16 -13.20
N GLU A 154 -9.19 -25.98 -13.49
CA GLU A 154 -8.50 -24.88 -14.15
C GLU A 154 -8.20 -23.78 -13.12
N ILE A 155 -6.95 -23.31 -13.10
CA ILE A 155 -6.48 -22.37 -12.08
C ILE A 155 -5.75 -21.22 -12.77
N VAL A 156 -6.17 -19.99 -12.44
CA VAL A 156 -5.44 -18.77 -12.82
C VAL A 156 -4.47 -18.44 -11.69
N ALA A 157 -3.20 -18.77 -11.90
CA ALA A 157 -2.13 -18.45 -10.96
C ALA A 157 -1.54 -17.06 -11.27
N ILE A 158 -1.66 -16.13 -10.33
CA ILE A 158 -1.13 -14.76 -10.46
C ILE A 158 0.07 -14.62 -9.52
N PRO A 159 1.29 -14.33 -10.03
CA PRO A 159 2.47 -14.10 -9.21
C PRO A 159 2.40 -12.76 -8.46
N ASP A 160 3.28 -12.58 -7.47
CA ASP A 160 3.51 -11.26 -6.87
C ASP A 160 4.19 -10.31 -7.89
N ALA A 161 4.18 -9.00 -7.62
CA ALA A 161 4.62 -7.96 -8.54
C ALA A 161 6.12 -8.07 -8.93
N ASP A 162 6.93 -8.76 -8.12
CA ASP A 162 8.37 -8.98 -8.35
C ASP A 162 8.69 -10.38 -8.89
N GLN A 163 7.68 -11.19 -9.18
CA GLN A 163 7.83 -12.60 -9.58
C GLN A 163 7.36 -12.82 -11.02
N SER A 164 8.12 -13.60 -11.78
CA SER A 164 7.71 -14.01 -13.13
C SER A 164 6.86 -15.29 -13.10
N PRO A 165 6.01 -15.52 -14.13
CA PRO A 165 5.29 -16.79 -14.27
C PRO A 165 6.21 -18.02 -14.28
N GLU A 166 7.39 -17.92 -14.89
CA GLU A 166 8.39 -18.97 -14.95
C GLU A 166 8.95 -19.32 -13.56
N MET A 167 9.16 -18.31 -12.69
CA MET A 167 9.60 -18.52 -11.31
C MET A 167 8.53 -19.30 -10.54
N LEU A 168 7.26 -18.91 -10.69
CA LEU A 168 6.13 -19.55 -10.02
C LEU A 168 5.86 -20.98 -10.52
N ALA A 169 6.14 -21.22 -11.81
CA ALA A 169 6.11 -22.51 -12.46
C ALA A 169 7.38 -23.36 -12.20
N GLY A 170 8.34 -22.87 -11.41
CA GLY A 170 9.58 -23.58 -11.07
C GLY A 170 10.52 -23.84 -12.26
N LEU A 171 10.35 -23.11 -13.36
CA LEU A 171 11.17 -23.24 -14.57
C LEU A 171 12.50 -22.48 -14.45
N VAL A 172 12.51 -21.41 -13.64
CA VAL A 172 13.70 -20.61 -13.33
C VAL A 172 13.79 -20.35 -11.83
N ALA A 173 15.00 -20.09 -11.34
CA ALA A 173 15.20 -19.68 -9.96
C ALA A 173 14.61 -18.27 -9.71
N GLY A 174 14.14 -18.01 -8.49
CA GLY A 174 13.65 -16.67 -8.10
C GLY A 174 12.75 -16.68 -6.87
N VAL A 175 12.07 -17.81 -6.61
CA VAL A 175 11.24 -18.00 -5.41
C VAL A 175 11.53 -19.36 -4.75
N PRO A 176 11.34 -19.49 -3.42
CA PRO A 176 11.41 -20.78 -2.73
C PRO A 176 10.42 -21.80 -3.30
N VAL A 177 10.71 -23.09 -3.16
CA VAL A 177 9.88 -24.18 -3.74
C VAL A 177 8.46 -24.16 -3.17
N GLU A 178 8.31 -23.82 -1.90
CA GLU A 178 7.02 -23.66 -1.23
C GLU A 178 6.16 -22.53 -1.81
N SER A 179 6.77 -21.57 -2.50
CA SER A 179 6.09 -20.48 -3.21
C SER A 179 5.74 -20.84 -4.64
N GLN A 180 6.29 -21.93 -5.21
CA GLN A 180 5.98 -22.42 -6.56
C GLN A 180 4.64 -23.15 -6.61
N PHE A 181 3.55 -22.48 -6.20
CA PHE A 181 2.24 -23.11 -6.12
C PHE A 181 1.65 -23.46 -7.49
N ALA A 182 1.96 -22.70 -8.55
CA ALA A 182 1.50 -23.00 -9.90
C ALA A 182 2.06 -24.35 -10.38
N ARG A 183 3.35 -24.60 -10.13
CA ARG A 183 3.99 -25.90 -10.38
C ARG A 183 3.28 -27.03 -9.63
N ARG A 184 3.16 -26.93 -8.30
CA ARG A 184 2.58 -27.99 -7.45
C ARG A 184 1.12 -28.33 -7.78
N LEU A 185 0.38 -27.39 -8.38
CA LEU A 185 -1.00 -27.61 -8.81
C LEU A 185 -1.09 -28.26 -10.20
N ALA A 186 -0.01 -28.21 -10.99
CA ALA A 186 0.07 -28.80 -12.32
C ALA A 186 0.66 -30.22 -12.32
N GLU A 187 1.49 -30.54 -11.32
CA GLU A 187 1.98 -31.90 -10.99
C GLU A 187 0.83 -32.79 -10.45
#